data_AF-A0AAW0W1I7-F1
#
_entry.id   AF-A0AAW0W1I7-F1
#
_cell.length_a   1.000
_cell.length_b   1.000
_cell.length_c   1.000
_cell.angle_alpha   90.00
_cell.angle_beta   90.00
_cell.angle_gamma   90.00
#
_symmetry.space_group_name_H-M   'P 1'
#
loop_
_entity.id
_entity.type
_entity.pdbx_description
1 polymer ?
#
loop_
_entity_poly.entity_id
_entity_poly.type
_entity_poly.pdbx_seq_one_letter_code
_entity_poly.pdbx_strand_id
1 'polypeptide(L)'
;MMIKWNWRPQIATVVVVVVVVASVIEEGVMAVDVEDIEVATSSQECQHSGRTLICDAKDRTKTIHLRTSPGPEVEKVFLYNARKVEVWSSVCVDLEVKQVEHVVTVEDEENSGKSTNNCDNMGMWSYKSSLYSLPPAVNHLYAEHSTLWNVSLEALGGDLTLISCHVKLLQINQTVEQHTLRFHSSVIDSNVRLHLGNQASLYIYNTTIQELHPRALVASGSAFVHLSGGTGMKTPHDIVVLQPGALVNISEYEGDVRFVVQETEEDYRLSTPSIH
;
A
#
# COMPACT_ATOMS: atom_id res chain seq x y z
N MET A 1 67.34 9.37 -57.82
CA MET A 1 65.97 8.84 -57.64
C MET A 1 65.26 9.76 -56.66
N MET A 2 64.36 10.61 -57.16
CA MET A 2 63.71 11.68 -56.38
C MET A 2 62.42 11.15 -55.72
N ILE A 3 62.30 11.29 -54.41
CA ILE A 3 61.07 11.03 -53.66
C ILE A 3 60.35 12.37 -53.48
N LYS A 4 59.22 12.55 -54.17
CA LYS A 4 58.32 13.70 -54.00
C LYS A 4 57.46 13.49 -52.76
N TRP A 5 57.61 14.37 -51.77
CA TRP A 5 56.74 14.44 -50.60
C TRP A 5 55.51 15.30 -50.91
N ASN A 6 54.35 14.68 -50.87
CA ASN A 6 53.06 15.31 -51.18
C ASN A 6 52.40 15.74 -49.87
N TRP A 7 52.50 17.03 -49.53
CA TRP A 7 51.88 17.60 -48.33
C TRP A 7 50.45 18.02 -48.66
N ARG A 8 49.45 17.37 -48.04
CA ARG A 8 48.08 17.90 -47.98
C ARG A 8 47.90 18.64 -46.65
N PRO A 9 47.46 19.91 -46.65
CA PRO A 9 47.11 20.60 -45.41
C PRO A 9 45.80 20.02 -44.85
N GLN A 10 45.82 19.63 -43.58
CA GLN A 10 44.61 19.32 -42.83
C GLN A 10 43.91 20.63 -42.45
N ILE A 11 42.69 20.82 -42.93
CA ILE A 11 41.85 21.95 -42.54
C ILE A 11 41.24 21.59 -41.17
N ALA A 12 41.74 22.22 -40.12
CA ALA A 12 41.17 22.13 -38.79
C ALA A 12 39.81 22.84 -38.77
N THR A 13 38.74 22.10 -38.52
CA THR A 13 37.39 22.66 -38.36
C THR A 13 37.25 23.09 -36.89
N VAL A 14 37.25 24.40 -36.64
CA VAL A 14 37.01 24.96 -35.29
C VAL A 14 35.50 25.03 -35.08
N VAL A 15 34.98 24.17 -34.20
CA VAL A 15 33.59 24.23 -33.73
C VAL A 15 33.53 25.21 -32.56
N VAL A 16 32.94 26.38 -32.79
CA VAL A 16 32.67 27.36 -31.73
C VAL A 16 31.37 26.95 -31.04
N VAL A 17 31.49 26.41 -29.83
CA VAL A 17 30.34 26.14 -28.95
C VAL A 17 29.98 27.44 -28.24
N VAL A 18 28.91 28.10 -28.69
CA VAL A 18 28.32 29.24 -27.98
C VAL A 18 27.45 28.68 -26.85
N VAL A 19 27.97 28.71 -25.63
CA VAL A 19 27.19 28.41 -24.42
C VAL A 19 26.35 29.63 -24.11
N VAL A 20 25.05 29.57 -24.43
CA VAL A 20 24.07 30.56 -23.96
C VAL A 20 23.77 30.21 -22.51
N VAL A 21 24.40 30.93 -21.58
CA VAL A 21 24.02 30.90 -20.17
C VAL A 21 22.74 31.72 -20.04
N ALA A 22 21.60 31.04 -20.03
CA ALA A 22 20.34 31.65 -19.64
C ALA A 22 20.42 31.93 -18.13
N SER A 23 20.71 33.18 -17.77
CA SER A 23 20.53 33.67 -16.40
C SER A 23 19.03 33.72 -16.11
N VAL A 24 18.54 32.72 -15.38
CA VAL A 24 17.22 32.77 -14.75
C VAL A 24 17.31 33.82 -13.65
N ILE A 25 16.66 34.96 -13.91
CA ILE A 25 16.36 35.95 -12.88
C ILE A 25 15.22 35.31 -12.08
N GLU A 26 15.54 34.73 -10.92
CA GLU A 26 14.56 34.44 -9.88
C GLU A 26 14.01 35.77 -9.36
N GLU A 27 12.99 36.30 -10.05
CA GLU A 27 12.08 37.24 -9.39
C GLU A 27 11.37 36.47 -8.28
N GLY A 28 11.57 36.95 -7.05
CA GLY A 28 11.13 36.32 -5.82
C GLY A 28 9.67 35.88 -5.89
N VAL A 29 9.48 34.58 -6.04
CA VAL A 29 8.28 33.91 -5.53
C VAL A 29 8.37 34.09 -4.03
N MET A 30 7.57 35.01 -3.49
CA MET A 30 7.35 35.07 -2.05
C MET A 30 6.91 33.66 -1.63
N ALA A 31 7.78 32.96 -0.90
CA ALA A 31 7.42 31.73 -0.23
C ALA A 31 6.25 32.10 0.69
N VAL A 32 5.04 31.77 0.26
CA VAL A 32 3.90 31.71 1.16
C VAL A 32 4.28 30.58 2.11
N ASP A 33 4.54 30.92 3.37
CA ASP A 33 4.64 29.92 4.44
C ASP A 33 3.31 29.16 4.44
N VAL A 34 3.30 27.99 3.81
CA VAL A 34 2.17 27.07 3.86
C VAL A 34 2.24 26.44 5.23
N GLU A 35 1.52 27.03 6.18
CA GLU A 35 1.46 26.52 7.54
C GLU A 35 0.81 25.13 7.55
N ASP A 36 1.57 24.15 8.02
CA ASP A 36 1.14 22.77 8.23
C ASP A 36 0.02 22.69 9.29
N ILE A 37 -0.82 21.68 9.19
CA ILE A 37 -1.94 21.47 10.13
C ILE A 37 -1.54 20.42 11.16
N GLU A 38 -1.52 20.81 12.43
CA GLU A 38 -1.49 19.83 13.53
C GLU A 38 -2.93 19.41 13.87
N VAL A 39 -3.17 18.10 13.94
CA VAL A 39 -4.48 17.55 14.26
C VAL A 39 -4.73 17.61 15.75
N ALA A 40 -5.54 18.58 16.17
CA ALA A 40 -5.98 18.74 17.55
C ALA A 40 -7.35 19.39 17.62
N THR A 41 -8.08 19.17 18.72
CA THR A 41 -9.37 19.84 18.98
C THR A 41 -9.24 21.36 19.10
N SER A 42 -8.04 21.88 19.40
CA SER A 42 -7.71 23.30 19.46
C SER A 42 -7.24 23.91 18.13
N SER A 43 -7.06 23.09 17.09
CA SER A 43 -6.56 23.53 15.78
C SER A 43 -7.65 24.28 15.00
N GLN A 44 -7.32 25.41 14.37
CA GLN A 44 -8.33 26.25 13.68
C GLN A 44 -8.82 25.59 12.38
N GLU A 45 -7.99 24.74 11.78
CA GLU A 45 -8.26 24.00 10.56
C GLU A 45 -9.02 22.69 10.81
N CYS A 46 -9.25 22.35 12.07
CA CYS A 46 -9.98 21.16 12.47
C CYS A 46 -11.32 21.53 13.13
N GLN A 47 -12.40 20.92 12.65
CA GLN A 47 -13.74 21.08 13.21
C GLN A 47 -14.07 19.86 14.08
N HIS A 48 -14.33 20.13 15.36
CA HIS A 48 -14.75 19.12 16.31
C HIS A 48 -16.27 19.00 16.33
N SER A 49 -16.79 17.79 16.12
CA SER A 49 -18.22 17.49 16.16
C SER A 49 -18.48 16.16 16.88
N GLY A 50 -18.95 16.24 18.12
CA GLY A 50 -19.19 15.05 18.93
C GLY A 50 -17.89 14.30 19.25
N ARG A 51 -17.77 13.05 18.75
CA ARG A 51 -16.57 12.21 18.90
C ARG A 51 -15.69 12.19 17.64
N THR A 52 -15.91 13.14 16.75
CA THR A 52 -15.24 13.20 15.46
C THR A 52 -14.49 14.51 15.30
N LEU A 53 -13.29 14.43 14.72
CA LEU A 53 -12.49 15.59 14.35
C LEU A 53 -12.28 15.59 12.84
N ILE A 54 -12.59 16.71 12.19
CA ILE A 54 -12.49 16.84 10.73
C ILE A 54 -11.46 17.92 10.41
N CYS A 55 -10.36 17.56 9.77
CA CYS A 55 -9.33 18.50 9.33
C CYS A 55 -9.29 18.53 7.80
N ASP A 56 -9.42 19.72 7.21
CA ASP A 56 -9.42 19.93 5.76
C ASP A 56 -8.36 20.97 5.37
N ALA A 57 -7.36 20.52 4.61
CA ALA A 57 -6.29 21.38 4.10
C ALA A 57 -6.74 22.31 2.97
N LYS A 58 -7.95 22.12 2.42
CA LYS A 58 -8.64 22.91 1.37
C LYS A 58 -7.95 22.95 -0.01
N ASP A 59 -6.63 23.00 -0.08
CA ASP A 59 -5.90 23.28 -1.32
C ASP A 59 -4.83 22.25 -1.72
N ARG A 60 -4.71 21.12 -0.99
CA ARG A 60 -3.71 20.06 -1.23
C ARG A 60 -2.27 20.53 -1.24
N THR A 61 -1.96 21.68 -0.64
CA THR A 61 -0.57 22.14 -0.49
C THR A 61 0.00 21.79 0.87
N LYS A 62 -0.86 21.75 1.91
CA LYS A 62 -0.48 21.54 3.30
C LYS A 62 -0.14 20.09 3.63
N THR A 63 0.74 19.93 4.61
CA THR A 63 0.93 18.66 5.33
C THR A 63 0.05 18.65 6.58
N ILE A 64 -0.59 17.52 6.85
CA ILE A 64 -1.31 17.28 8.10
C ILE A 64 -0.48 16.34 8.98
N HIS A 65 -0.24 16.74 10.22
CA HIS A 65 0.48 15.99 11.22
C HIS A 65 -0.48 15.47 12.28
N LEU A 66 -0.56 14.15 12.42
CA LEU A 66 -1.28 13.47 13.50
C LEU A 66 -0.25 12.77 14.38
N ARG A 67 0.27 13.50 15.38
CA ARG A 67 1.36 13.05 16.26
C ARG A 67 0.88 12.31 17.48
N THR A 68 -0.26 12.71 18.00
CA THR A 68 -0.86 12.15 19.22
C THR A 68 -2.36 11.98 19.01
N SER A 69 -3.00 11.21 19.89
CA SER A 69 -4.46 11.16 19.89
C SER A 69 -5.02 12.56 20.15
N PRO A 70 -5.93 13.08 19.31
CA PRO A 70 -6.37 14.49 19.36
C PRO A 70 -7.23 14.85 20.58
N GLY A 71 -7.56 13.85 21.42
CA GLY A 71 -8.21 14.02 22.70
C GLY A 71 -8.87 12.73 23.17
N PRO A 72 -9.21 12.61 24.47
CA PRO A 72 -9.81 11.41 25.04
C PRO A 72 -11.24 11.11 24.54
N GLU A 73 -11.91 12.10 23.94
CA GLU A 73 -13.29 11.96 23.45
C GLU A 73 -13.37 11.72 21.94
N VAL A 74 -12.25 11.80 21.21
CA VAL A 74 -12.22 11.65 19.75
C VAL A 74 -11.98 10.19 19.40
N GLU A 75 -12.97 9.55 18.78
CA GLU A 75 -12.90 8.15 18.34
C GLU A 75 -12.54 8.04 16.85
N LYS A 76 -12.83 9.08 16.06
CA LYS A 76 -12.59 9.09 14.61
C LYS A 76 -12.07 10.44 14.11
N VAL A 77 -11.07 10.40 13.23
CA VAL A 77 -10.49 11.57 12.58
C VAL A 77 -10.67 11.48 11.07
N PHE A 78 -11.13 12.57 10.45
CA PHE A 78 -11.26 12.70 9.01
C PHE A 78 -10.26 13.72 8.48
N LEU A 79 -9.45 13.31 7.51
CA LEU A 79 -8.37 14.11 6.93
C LEU A 79 -8.60 14.27 5.43
N TYR A 80 -8.76 15.52 4.99
CA TYR A 80 -9.17 15.84 3.62
C TYR A 80 -8.17 16.74 2.90
N ASN A 81 -8.07 16.53 1.58
CA ASN A 81 -7.44 17.45 0.63
C ASN A 81 -6.03 17.92 1.02
N ALA A 82 -5.21 17.02 1.56
CA ALA A 82 -3.83 17.32 1.94
C ALA A 82 -2.86 16.85 0.86
N ARG A 83 -1.71 17.52 0.78
CA ARG A 83 -0.58 17.00 0.01
C ARG A 83 -0.08 15.72 0.68
N LYS A 84 0.13 15.82 1.99
CA LYS A 84 0.74 14.78 2.79
C LYS A 84 0.03 14.67 4.13
N VAL A 85 -0.15 13.45 4.60
CA VAL A 85 -0.58 13.13 5.96
C VAL A 85 0.52 12.29 6.60
N GLU A 86 1.02 12.74 7.73
CA GLU A 86 1.94 12.02 8.59
C GLU A 86 1.19 11.51 9.81
N VAL A 87 1.08 10.18 9.94
CA VAL A 87 0.45 9.53 11.09
C VAL A 87 1.53 8.87 11.92
N TRP A 88 1.66 9.22 13.19
CA TRP A 88 2.63 8.58 14.06
C TRP A 88 2.19 7.17 14.46
N SER A 89 3.15 6.26 14.63
CA SER A 89 2.89 4.83 14.90
C SER A 89 2.12 4.58 16.19
N SER A 90 2.23 5.47 17.17
CA SER A 90 1.56 5.41 18.47
C SER A 90 0.10 5.86 18.45
N VAL A 91 -0.36 6.45 17.34
CA VAL A 91 -1.72 6.98 17.19
C VAL A 91 -2.72 5.83 17.07
N CYS A 92 -3.76 5.89 17.91
CA CYS A 92 -4.80 4.87 17.99
C CYS A 92 -6.18 5.51 17.96
N VAL A 93 -6.60 5.92 16.77
CA VAL A 93 -7.89 6.52 16.49
C VAL A 93 -8.32 6.09 15.10
N ASP A 94 -9.61 5.88 14.86
CA ASP A 94 -10.07 5.51 13.52
C ASP A 94 -9.80 6.64 12.54
N LEU A 95 -9.29 6.30 11.35
CA LEU A 95 -8.88 7.27 10.35
C LEU A 95 -9.71 7.17 9.08
N GLU A 96 -10.15 8.31 8.56
CA GLU A 96 -10.67 8.42 7.22
C GLU A 96 -9.87 9.46 6.44
N VAL A 97 -9.13 9.01 5.43
CA VAL A 97 -8.27 9.84 4.59
C VAL A 97 -8.83 9.95 3.18
N LYS A 98 -9.08 11.16 2.71
CA LYS A 98 -9.71 11.37 1.40
C LYS A 98 -9.01 12.44 0.59
N GLN A 99 -8.70 12.09 -0.66
CA GLN A 99 -8.04 12.97 -1.61
C GLN A 99 -6.68 13.46 -1.10
N VAL A 100 -5.90 12.56 -0.49
CA VAL A 100 -4.56 12.82 0.05
C VAL A 100 -3.51 12.23 -0.88
N GLU A 101 -2.56 13.04 -1.34
CA GLU A 101 -1.56 12.55 -2.30
C GLU A 101 -0.61 11.53 -1.68
N HIS A 102 -0.18 11.76 -0.43
CA HIS A 102 0.76 10.91 0.29
C HIS A 102 0.32 10.68 1.74
N VAL A 103 -0.02 9.45 2.12
CA VAL A 103 -0.20 9.05 3.52
C VAL A 103 0.99 8.20 3.94
N VAL A 104 1.68 8.63 5.00
CA VAL A 104 2.85 7.94 5.54
C VAL A 104 2.71 7.75 7.05
N THR A 105 3.21 6.63 7.53
CA THR A 105 3.46 6.37 8.95
C THR A 105 4.83 6.89 9.34
N VAL A 106 4.92 7.55 10.50
CA VAL A 106 6.17 7.98 11.13
C VAL A 106 6.40 7.18 12.41
N GLU A 107 7.59 6.60 12.58
CA GLU A 107 7.93 5.77 13.75
C GLU A 107 8.31 6.64 14.95
N ASP A 108 7.76 6.33 16.14
CA ASP A 108 8.12 7.01 17.38
C ASP A 108 9.55 6.68 17.84
N GLU A 109 10.42 7.70 17.95
CA GLU A 109 11.82 7.53 18.37
C GLU A 109 11.96 6.85 19.76
N GLU A 110 11.01 7.09 20.68
CA GLU A 110 11.03 6.54 22.04
C GLU A 110 10.51 5.09 22.18
N ASN A 111 9.90 4.51 21.14
CA ASN A 111 9.26 3.19 21.21
C ASN A 111 9.79 2.18 20.19
N SER A 112 11.07 2.30 19.84
CA SER A 112 11.82 1.32 19.03
C SER A 112 11.95 -0.04 19.77
N GLY A 113 10.88 -0.83 19.76
CA GLY A 113 10.90 -2.23 20.19
C GLY A 113 9.85 -2.66 21.20
N LYS A 114 8.96 -1.77 21.66
CA LYS A 114 7.81 -2.15 22.51
C LYS A 114 6.58 -1.33 22.15
N SER A 115 5.79 -1.83 21.20
CA SER A 115 4.40 -1.42 21.02
C SER A 115 3.67 -1.68 22.35
N THR A 116 3.49 -0.63 23.14
CA THR A 116 2.85 -0.68 24.48
C THR A 116 1.43 -0.15 24.45
N ASN A 117 0.97 0.34 23.30
CA ASN A 117 -0.41 0.75 23.14
C ASN A 117 -1.20 -0.46 22.60
N ASN A 118 -1.97 -1.11 23.49
CA ASN A 118 -3.00 -2.10 23.14
C ASN A 118 -4.10 -1.39 22.33
N CYS A 119 -3.85 -1.16 21.05
CA CYS A 119 -4.80 -0.58 20.13
C CYS A 119 -5.53 -1.72 19.45
N ASP A 120 -6.42 -2.32 20.24
CA ASP A 120 -7.25 -3.41 19.81
C ASP A 120 -8.36 -2.80 18.93
N ASN A 121 -8.15 -2.81 17.62
CA ASN A 121 -9.10 -2.42 16.57
C ASN A 121 -9.05 -0.96 16.11
N MET A 122 -8.02 -0.60 15.34
CA MET A 122 -7.99 0.64 14.56
C MET A 122 -8.43 0.39 13.11
N GLY A 123 -9.50 1.08 12.72
CA GLY A 123 -10.00 1.10 11.35
C GLY A 123 -9.44 2.26 10.54
N MET A 124 -9.07 1.96 9.28
CA MET A 124 -8.66 2.97 8.31
C MET A 124 -9.51 2.91 7.04
N TRP A 125 -10.10 4.03 6.65
CA TRP A 125 -10.75 4.23 5.36
C TRP A 125 -9.92 5.20 4.50
N SER A 126 -9.54 4.78 3.30
CA SER A 126 -8.91 5.63 2.28
C SER A 126 -9.78 5.78 1.02
N TYR A 127 -9.92 7.01 0.51
CA TYR A 127 -10.58 7.30 -0.77
C TYR A 127 -9.79 8.25 -1.66
N LYS A 128 -9.46 7.84 -2.90
CA LYS A 128 -8.67 8.65 -3.84
C LYS A 128 -7.36 9.18 -3.25
N SER A 129 -6.67 8.32 -2.50
CA SER A 129 -5.43 8.68 -1.80
C SER A 129 -4.31 7.69 -2.12
N SER A 130 -3.05 8.07 -1.89
CA SER A 130 -1.92 7.13 -1.98
C SER A 130 -1.38 6.78 -0.60
N LEU A 131 -1.48 5.50 -0.22
CA LEU A 131 -0.98 4.97 1.04
C LEU A 131 0.43 4.40 0.81
N TYR A 132 1.43 5.02 1.43
CA TYR A 132 2.82 4.57 1.34
C TYR A 132 3.21 3.62 2.47
N SER A 133 2.60 3.80 3.63
CA SER A 133 2.67 2.90 4.79
C SER A 133 1.38 3.04 5.61
N LEU A 134 1.12 2.05 6.48
CA LEU A 134 0.00 2.07 7.42
C LEU A 134 0.53 2.08 8.85
N PRO A 135 -0.16 2.74 9.80
CA PRO A 135 0.15 2.59 11.22
C PRO A 135 0.07 1.10 11.62
N PRO A 136 0.99 0.57 12.44
CA PRO A 136 1.00 -0.84 12.82
C PRO A 136 -0.29 -1.31 13.50
N ALA A 137 -1.00 -0.40 14.16
CA ALA A 137 -2.28 -0.67 14.82
C ALA A 137 -3.45 -0.91 13.84
N VAL A 138 -3.33 -0.52 12.56
CA VAL A 138 -4.39 -0.70 11.57
C VAL A 138 -4.63 -2.18 11.33
N ASN A 139 -5.82 -2.66 11.71
CA ASN A 139 -6.22 -4.04 11.57
C ASN A 139 -7.54 -4.22 10.81
N HIS A 140 -8.26 -3.13 10.51
CA HIS A 140 -9.33 -3.04 9.52
C HIS A 140 -8.96 -2.00 8.45
N LEU A 141 -9.02 -2.36 7.17
CA LEU A 141 -8.70 -1.45 6.07
C LEU A 141 -9.77 -1.50 4.98
N TYR A 142 -10.37 -0.35 4.69
CA TYR A 142 -11.19 -0.13 3.51
C TYR A 142 -10.50 0.91 2.62
N ALA A 143 -10.23 0.58 1.36
CA ALA A 143 -9.66 1.51 0.40
C ALA A 143 -10.45 1.50 -0.91
N GLU A 144 -10.70 2.69 -1.45
CA GLU A 144 -11.47 2.86 -2.68
C GLU A 144 -10.83 3.91 -3.60
N HIS A 145 -10.61 3.56 -4.87
CA HIS A 145 -9.93 4.42 -5.85
C HIS A 145 -8.55 4.92 -5.38
N SER A 146 -7.89 4.14 -4.52
CA SER A 146 -6.62 4.50 -3.88
C SER A 146 -5.46 3.66 -4.40
N THR A 147 -4.24 4.19 -4.26
CA THR A 147 -3.00 3.49 -4.55
C THR A 147 -2.34 3.03 -3.25
N LEU A 148 -2.00 1.74 -3.14
CA LEU A 148 -1.31 1.16 -1.98
C LEU A 148 0.09 0.76 -2.42
N TRP A 149 1.13 1.48 -1.98
CA TRP A 149 2.51 1.27 -2.45
C TRP A 149 3.25 0.15 -1.74
N ASN A 150 3.24 0.16 -0.41
CA ASN A 150 3.85 -0.88 0.40
C ASN A 150 3.01 -1.07 1.66
N VAL A 151 2.01 -1.94 1.54
CA VAL A 151 1.08 -2.18 2.63
C VAL A 151 1.40 -3.53 3.27
N SER A 152 1.99 -3.45 4.46
CA SER A 152 2.20 -4.57 5.36
C SER A 152 1.20 -4.47 6.50
N LEU A 153 0.39 -5.52 6.68
CA LEU A 153 -0.50 -5.68 7.81
C LEU A 153 0.12 -6.74 8.72
N GLU A 154 0.58 -6.33 9.91
CA GLU A 154 1.22 -7.22 10.87
C GLU A 154 0.23 -8.21 11.48
N ALA A 155 -0.98 -7.75 11.78
CA ALA A 155 -2.10 -8.57 12.22
C ALA A 155 -3.38 -8.05 11.57
N LEU A 156 -4.16 -8.96 11.00
CA LEU A 156 -5.48 -8.62 10.49
C LEU A 156 -6.52 -9.13 11.49
N GLY A 157 -6.96 -8.24 12.38
CA GLY A 157 -8.06 -8.48 13.32
C GLY A 157 -9.45 -8.18 12.72
N GLY A 158 -9.52 -7.99 11.40
CA GLY A 158 -10.63 -7.34 10.74
C GLY A 158 -10.78 -7.60 9.25
N ASP A 159 -11.82 -7.03 8.65
CA ASP A 159 -12.03 -7.11 7.20
C ASP A 159 -11.07 -6.18 6.43
N LEU A 160 -10.58 -6.67 5.28
CA LEU A 160 -9.82 -5.90 4.30
C LEU A 160 -10.67 -5.77 3.03
N THR A 161 -10.98 -4.54 2.61
CA THR A 161 -11.76 -4.30 1.39
C THR A 161 -11.05 -3.29 0.50
N LEU A 162 -10.73 -3.71 -0.73
CA LEU A 162 -10.06 -2.89 -1.75
C LEU A 162 -10.94 -2.82 -3.00
N ILE A 163 -11.36 -1.62 -3.39
CA ILE A 163 -12.28 -1.38 -4.51
C ILE A 163 -11.65 -0.40 -5.49
N SER A 164 -11.49 -0.81 -6.75
CA SER A 164 -10.89 0.02 -7.79
C SER A 164 -9.51 0.58 -7.39
N CYS A 165 -8.72 -0.22 -6.68
CA CYS A 165 -7.42 0.16 -6.15
C CYS A 165 -6.27 -0.30 -7.04
N HIS A 166 -5.12 0.36 -6.92
CA HIS A 166 -3.85 -0.14 -7.43
C HIS A 166 -2.93 -0.49 -6.27
N VAL A 167 -2.68 -1.78 -6.07
CA VAL A 167 -1.83 -2.32 -5.01
C VAL A 167 -0.50 -2.75 -5.60
N LYS A 168 0.57 -2.05 -5.24
CA LYS A 168 1.93 -2.37 -5.70
C LYS A 168 2.49 -3.58 -4.98
N LEU A 169 2.38 -3.58 -3.64
CA LEU A 169 2.83 -4.67 -2.78
C LEU A 169 1.85 -4.83 -1.62
N LEU A 170 1.28 -6.03 -1.49
CA LEU A 170 0.48 -6.43 -0.33
C LEU A 170 1.22 -7.54 0.43
N GLN A 171 1.45 -7.29 1.72
CA GLN A 171 2.01 -8.24 2.67
C GLN A 171 1.04 -8.39 3.85
N ILE A 172 0.58 -9.62 4.09
CA ILE A 172 -0.17 -9.96 5.31
C ILE A 172 0.67 -11.02 6.00
N ASN A 173 1.30 -10.64 7.11
CA ASN A 173 2.37 -11.44 7.71
C ASN A 173 1.85 -12.57 8.62
N GLN A 174 0.53 -12.62 8.85
CA GLN A 174 -0.13 -13.63 9.68
C GLN A 174 -1.20 -14.39 8.90
N THR A 175 -1.59 -15.54 9.44
CA THR A 175 -2.75 -16.29 8.92
C THR A 175 -4.02 -15.50 9.23
N VAL A 176 -4.83 -15.27 8.21
CA VAL A 176 -6.15 -14.65 8.38
C VAL A 176 -7.12 -15.74 8.82
N GLU A 177 -7.78 -15.54 9.96
CA GLU A 177 -8.82 -16.41 10.49
C GLU A 177 -10.11 -15.64 10.68
N GLN A 178 -11.27 -16.23 10.41
CA GLN A 178 -12.61 -15.66 10.67
C GLN A 178 -12.95 -14.31 9.99
N HIS A 179 -12.02 -13.72 9.23
CA HIS A 179 -12.18 -12.42 8.60
C HIS A 179 -12.35 -12.50 7.08
N THR A 180 -12.88 -11.44 6.49
CA THR A 180 -13.12 -11.37 5.05
C THR A 180 -12.20 -10.40 4.34
N LEU A 181 -11.58 -10.89 3.27
CA LEU A 181 -10.79 -10.10 2.33
C LEU A 181 -11.59 -9.94 1.03
N ARG A 182 -11.74 -8.71 0.55
CA ARG A 182 -12.50 -8.39 -0.67
C ARG A 182 -11.66 -7.52 -1.58
N PHE A 183 -11.32 -8.03 -2.76
CA PHE A 183 -10.67 -7.28 -3.83
C PHE A 183 -11.64 -7.17 -5.00
N HIS A 184 -12.02 -5.94 -5.35
CA HIS A 184 -12.99 -5.68 -6.41
C HIS A 184 -12.42 -4.67 -7.41
N SER A 185 -12.47 -4.99 -8.71
CA SER A 185 -12.05 -4.09 -9.79
C SER A 185 -10.65 -3.49 -9.61
N SER A 186 -9.75 -4.22 -8.96
CA SER A 186 -8.43 -3.71 -8.55
C SER A 186 -7.30 -4.29 -9.41
N VAL A 187 -6.13 -3.67 -9.33
CA VAL A 187 -4.88 -4.20 -9.91
C VAL A 187 -3.91 -4.45 -8.77
N ILE A 188 -3.39 -5.67 -8.68
CA ILE A 188 -2.38 -6.08 -7.70
C ILE A 188 -1.11 -6.45 -8.48
N ASP A 189 -0.06 -5.64 -8.36
CA ASP A 189 1.18 -5.84 -9.10
C ASP A 189 1.94 -7.05 -8.55
N SER A 190 2.19 -7.11 -7.24
CA SER A 190 2.88 -8.24 -6.59
C SER A 190 2.23 -8.60 -5.26
N ASN A 191 2.02 -9.90 -5.02
CA ASN A 191 1.52 -10.44 -3.75
C ASN A 191 2.49 -11.47 -3.18
N VAL A 192 2.98 -11.21 -1.96
CA VAL A 192 4.10 -11.96 -1.38
C VAL A 192 3.67 -13.27 -0.75
N ARG A 193 2.49 -13.32 -0.10
CA ARG A 193 1.87 -14.56 0.42
C ARG A 193 0.59 -14.22 1.18
N LEU A 194 -0.45 -15.02 1.00
CA LEU A 194 -1.70 -14.92 1.75
C LEU A 194 -2.07 -16.29 2.31
N HIS A 195 -2.24 -16.37 3.62
CA HIS A 195 -2.62 -17.60 4.31
C HIS A 195 -4.00 -17.40 4.92
N LEU A 196 -4.95 -18.24 4.53
CA LEU A 196 -6.33 -18.23 5.01
C LEU A 196 -6.57 -19.50 5.81
N GLY A 197 -6.96 -19.34 7.07
CA GLY A 197 -7.35 -20.43 7.95
C GLY A 197 -8.79 -20.24 8.44
N ASN A 198 -9.35 -21.28 9.05
CA ASN A 198 -10.50 -21.23 9.97
C ASN A 198 -11.56 -20.15 9.65
N GLN A 199 -12.48 -20.45 8.73
CA GLN A 199 -13.62 -19.60 8.33
C GLN A 199 -13.25 -18.27 7.64
N ALA A 200 -11.97 -17.99 7.38
CA ALA A 200 -11.59 -16.84 6.57
C ALA A 200 -12.14 -16.95 5.16
N SER A 201 -12.53 -15.82 4.59
CA SER A 201 -13.08 -15.75 3.23
C SER A 201 -12.32 -14.75 2.38
N LEU A 202 -11.87 -15.17 1.20
CA LEU A 202 -11.25 -14.31 0.21
C LEU A 202 -12.14 -14.22 -1.03
N TYR A 203 -12.46 -13.00 -1.41
CA TYR A 203 -13.26 -12.69 -2.59
C TYR A 203 -12.45 -11.81 -3.55
N ILE A 204 -12.17 -12.31 -4.75
CA ILE A 204 -11.46 -11.59 -5.80
C ILE A 204 -12.40 -11.46 -7.00
N TYR A 205 -12.89 -10.25 -7.25
CA TYR A 205 -13.85 -9.92 -8.29
C TYR A 205 -13.25 -8.93 -9.27
N ASN A 206 -13.28 -9.23 -10.57
CA ASN A 206 -12.84 -8.33 -11.63
C ASN A 206 -11.46 -7.70 -11.36
N THR A 207 -10.59 -8.45 -10.70
CA THR A 207 -9.30 -7.95 -10.23
C THR A 207 -8.20 -8.61 -11.03
N THR A 208 -7.21 -7.82 -11.43
CA THR A 208 -6.04 -8.29 -12.16
C THR A 208 -4.88 -8.49 -11.20
N ILE A 209 -4.27 -9.67 -11.19
CA ILE A 209 -3.04 -9.94 -10.43
C ILE A 209 -1.90 -10.19 -11.43
N GLN A 210 -0.89 -9.30 -11.40
CA GLN A 210 0.19 -9.28 -12.39
C GLN A 210 1.31 -10.26 -12.06
N GLU A 211 1.71 -10.34 -10.79
CA GLU A 211 2.75 -11.25 -10.31
C GLU A 211 2.24 -12.05 -9.12
N LEU A 212 2.32 -13.37 -9.25
CA LEU A 212 2.02 -14.32 -8.17
C LEU A 212 3.29 -15.08 -7.85
N HIS A 213 3.80 -14.88 -6.64
CA HIS A 213 4.91 -15.69 -6.13
C HIS A 213 4.46 -17.16 -5.95
N PRO A 214 5.37 -18.14 -6.02
CA PRO A 214 5.03 -19.52 -5.69
C PRO A 214 4.37 -19.60 -4.31
N ARG A 215 3.24 -20.30 -4.22
CA ARG A 215 2.43 -20.40 -2.98
C ARG A 215 1.92 -19.04 -2.49
N ALA A 216 1.62 -18.12 -3.40
CA ALA A 216 1.04 -16.82 -3.09
C ALA A 216 -0.28 -16.94 -2.31
N LEU A 217 -1.04 -18.03 -2.48
CA LEU A 217 -2.26 -18.29 -1.70
C LEU A 217 -2.22 -19.69 -1.08
N VAL A 218 -2.40 -19.76 0.23
CA VAL A 218 -2.59 -21.00 0.99
C VAL A 218 -3.93 -20.91 1.70
N ALA A 219 -4.81 -21.88 1.48
CA ALA A 219 -6.11 -21.95 2.17
C ALA A 219 -6.24 -23.29 2.91
N SER A 220 -6.68 -23.23 4.17
CA SER A 220 -6.77 -24.37 5.07
C SER A 220 -8.00 -24.33 5.97
N GLY A 221 -8.36 -25.48 6.56
CA GLY A 221 -9.55 -25.58 7.40
C GLY A 221 -10.80 -25.16 6.63
N SER A 222 -11.80 -24.57 7.28
CA SER A 222 -13.02 -24.11 6.60
C SER A 222 -12.87 -22.77 5.86
N ALA A 223 -11.67 -22.44 5.36
CA ALA A 223 -11.45 -21.23 4.58
C ALA A 223 -12.12 -21.31 3.20
N PHE A 224 -12.59 -20.19 2.70
CA PHE A 224 -13.27 -20.08 1.41
C PHE A 224 -12.56 -19.08 0.49
N VAL A 225 -12.29 -19.50 -0.74
CA VAL A 225 -11.69 -18.66 -1.79
C VAL A 225 -12.66 -18.58 -2.97
N HIS A 226 -13.01 -17.36 -3.37
CA HIS A 226 -13.82 -17.11 -4.54
C HIS A 226 -13.12 -16.17 -5.51
N LEU A 227 -12.88 -16.65 -6.74
CA LEU A 227 -12.23 -15.92 -7.82
C LEU A 227 -13.24 -15.75 -8.97
N SER A 228 -13.56 -14.51 -9.35
CA SER A 228 -14.54 -14.25 -10.40
C SER A 228 -14.23 -13.08 -11.32
N GLY A 229 -14.41 -13.27 -12.63
CA GLY A 229 -14.42 -12.20 -13.64
C GLY A 229 -13.11 -11.43 -13.81
N GLY A 230 -11.98 -11.98 -13.35
CA GLY A 230 -10.68 -11.31 -13.31
C GLY A 230 -9.64 -11.97 -14.23
N THR A 231 -8.41 -11.42 -14.21
CA THR A 231 -7.29 -11.93 -15.02
C THR A 231 -6.06 -12.18 -14.15
N GLY A 232 -5.53 -13.40 -14.14
CA GLY A 232 -4.24 -13.73 -13.53
C GLY A 232 -3.18 -13.96 -14.60
N MET A 233 -2.00 -13.35 -14.48
CA MET A 233 -0.89 -13.67 -15.37
C MET A 233 -0.38 -15.09 -15.15
N LYS A 234 0.06 -15.72 -16.25
CA LYS A 234 0.66 -17.06 -16.26
C LYS A 234 1.91 -17.08 -15.38
N THR A 235 1.92 -17.92 -14.36
CA THR A 235 3.15 -18.19 -13.62
C THR A 235 3.56 -19.67 -13.79
N PRO A 236 4.86 -19.97 -13.73
CA PRO A 236 5.34 -21.33 -13.96
C PRO A 236 5.17 -22.30 -12.79
N HIS A 237 4.72 -21.83 -11.60
CA HIS A 237 4.72 -22.60 -10.36
C HIS A 237 3.34 -22.66 -9.69
N ASP A 238 3.20 -23.52 -8.69
CA ASP A 238 1.96 -23.70 -7.93
C ASP A 238 1.58 -22.40 -7.21
N ILE A 239 0.42 -21.84 -7.56
CA ILE A 239 -0.04 -20.53 -7.09
C ILE A 239 -0.89 -20.70 -5.84
N VAL A 240 -1.80 -21.69 -5.86
CA VAL A 240 -2.81 -21.90 -4.83
C VAL A 240 -2.61 -23.28 -4.21
N VAL A 241 -2.34 -23.30 -2.90
CA VAL A 241 -2.26 -24.54 -2.11
C VAL A 241 -3.54 -24.68 -1.31
N LEU A 242 -4.25 -25.78 -1.53
CA LEU A 242 -5.46 -26.13 -0.80
C LEU A 242 -5.14 -27.26 0.19
N GLN A 243 -5.27 -26.96 1.47
CA GLN A 243 -5.17 -27.93 2.56
C GLN A 243 -6.57 -28.47 2.94
N PRO A 244 -6.66 -29.55 3.74
CA PRO A 244 -7.93 -30.20 4.03
C PRO A 244 -8.99 -29.23 4.60
N GLY A 245 -10.22 -29.37 4.10
CA GLY A 245 -11.38 -28.56 4.49
C GLY A 245 -11.61 -27.29 3.67
N ALA A 246 -10.59 -26.80 2.95
CA ALA A 246 -10.67 -25.54 2.22
C ALA A 246 -11.58 -25.67 0.99
N LEU A 247 -12.30 -24.60 0.70
CA LEU A 247 -13.22 -24.52 -0.44
C LEU A 247 -12.76 -23.45 -1.42
N VAL A 248 -12.74 -23.80 -2.71
CA VAL A 248 -12.44 -22.86 -3.79
C VAL A 248 -13.58 -22.84 -4.80
N ASN A 249 -13.96 -21.64 -5.25
CA ASN A 249 -14.91 -21.43 -6.33
C ASN A 249 -14.30 -20.47 -7.36
N ILE A 250 -14.33 -20.86 -8.63
CA ILE A 250 -13.74 -20.10 -9.73
C ILE A 250 -14.79 -19.97 -10.84
N SER A 251 -15.08 -18.74 -11.24
CA SER A 251 -16.02 -18.44 -12.31
C SER A 251 -15.47 -17.35 -13.21
N GLU A 252 -15.43 -17.57 -14.54
CA GLU A 252 -15.07 -16.50 -15.48
C GLU A 252 -13.69 -15.84 -15.20
N TYR A 253 -12.73 -16.60 -14.65
CA TYR A 253 -11.38 -16.11 -14.36
C TYR A 253 -10.43 -16.53 -15.49
N GLU A 254 -9.79 -15.56 -16.14
CA GLU A 254 -8.85 -15.81 -17.23
C GLU A 254 -7.41 -15.92 -16.69
N GLY A 255 -6.74 -17.05 -16.91
CA GLY A 255 -5.36 -17.28 -16.46
C GLY A 255 -5.05 -18.76 -16.26
N ASP A 256 -3.76 -19.11 -16.18
CA ASP A 256 -3.33 -20.47 -15.81
C ASP A 256 -3.12 -20.53 -14.29
N VAL A 257 -4.21 -20.77 -13.54
CA VAL A 257 -4.15 -20.94 -12.08
C VAL A 257 -3.93 -22.42 -11.76
N ARG A 258 -2.75 -22.75 -11.23
CA ARG A 258 -2.43 -24.11 -10.80
C ARG A 258 -2.77 -24.31 -9.32
N PHE A 259 -3.54 -25.37 -9.06
CA PHE A 259 -3.93 -25.80 -7.73
C PHE A 259 -3.12 -27.02 -7.32
N VAL A 260 -2.58 -26.98 -6.11
CA VAL A 260 -2.03 -28.16 -5.44
C VAL A 260 -2.88 -28.47 -4.24
N VAL A 261 -3.42 -29.68 -4.22
CA VAL A 261 -4.11 -30.23 -3.06
C VAL A 261 -3.07 -30.93 -2.19
N GLN A 262 -2.94 -30.53 -0.94
CA GLN A 262 -2.11 -31.22 0.05
C GLN A 262 -3.00 -31.96 1.02
N GLU A 263 -2.80 -33.27 1.13
CA GLU A 263 -3.62 -34.14 1.97
C GLU A 263 -3.19 -34.10 3.45
N THR A 264 -1.94 -33.70 3.75
CA THR A 264 -1.41 -33.59 5.12
C THR A 264 -0.56 -32.33 5.37
N GLU A 265 -0.50 -31.87 6.63
CA GLU A 265 0.42 -30.78 7.05
C GLU A 265 1.90 -31.19 6.95
N GLU A 266 2.22 -32.49 7.01
CA GLU A 266 3.60 -32.98 6.89
C GLU A 266 4.14 -32.81 5.47
N ASP A 267 3.30 -33.01 4.44
CA ASP A 267 3.63 -32.73 3.03
C ASP A 267 3.93 -31.25 2.78
N TYR A 268 3.35 -30.34 3.59
CA TYR A 268 3.59 -28.91 3.52
C TYR A 268 5.00 -28.53 4.01
N ARG A 269 5.44 -29.08 5.15
CA ARG A 269 6.77 -28.81 5.73
C ARG A 269 7.91 -29.35 4.87
N LEU A 270 7.71 -30.51 4.23
CA LEU A 270 8.71 -31.15 3.37
C LEU A 270 8.89 -30.45 2.02
N SER A 271 7.95 -29.60 1.62
CA SER A 271 7.96 -28.94 0.31
C SER A 271 8.30 -27.45 0.37
N THR A 272 8.41 -26.86 1.58
CA THR A 272 9.03 -25.54 1.76
C THR A 272 10.55 -25.64 1.53
N PRO A 273 11.13 -24.92 0.55
CA PRO A 273 12.58 -24.84 0.46
C PRO A 273 13.11 -24.19 1.74
N SER A 274 14.01 -24.89 2.43
CA SER A 274 14.81 -24.30 3.50
C SER A 274 15.66 -23.19 2.90
N ILE A 275 15.32 -21.96 3.21
CA ILE A 275 16.18 -20.81 2.93
C ILE A 275 17.34 -20.92 3.91
N HIS A 276 18.52 -21.28 3.39
CA HIS A 276 19.82 -21.18 4.08
C HIS A 276 20.53 -19.91 3.64
#